data_AF-A0A1C2H3N3-F1
#
_entry.id   AF-A0A1C2H3N3-F1
#
_cell.length_a   1.000
_cell.length_b   1.000
_cell.length_c   1.000
_cell.angle_alpha   90.00
_cell.angle_beta   90.00
_cell.angle_gamma   90.00
#
_symmetry.space_group_name_H-M   'P 1'
#
loop_
_entity.id
_entity.type
_entity.pdbx_description
1 polymer ?
#
loop_
_entity_poly.entity_id
_entity_poly.type
_entity_poly.pdbx_seq_one_letter_code
_entity_poly.pdbx_strand_id
1 'polypeptide(L)'
;MIGLALCAWPTLLFAEAQSLVTRGSLFDGAAGTPLIQRASVSSAAGPSLFAGQSGGSLLAPVPKRVTLPDGVVQASFVPQAASLGGFSPYRPNGRGSFHADRIRHLIAQAEAGPAGYDAVQYGATRRPAKRPTRMTIAEIYAWIKATPGQPHAIGRYQFIPATLRRLVNHLGVDERTTFTPALQDRLADLLLEEAGLSQAMAGNLSRTGFMNNLAKIWAGLPNSSGKSHYDGYAGNHATMSWAKFDGEMARIFPG
;
A
#
# COMPACT_ATOMS: atom_id res chain seq x y z
N MET A 1 -4.25 -7.57 61.12
CA MET A 1 -5.26 -8.28 60.30
C MET A 1 -4.78 -8.28 58.86
N ILE A 2 -4.42 -9.46 58.37
CA ILE A 2 -3.91 -9.72 57.01
C ILE A 2 -5.12 -10.10 56.14
N GLY A 3 -5.29 -9.44 54.99
CA GLY A 3 -6.33 -9.78 54.02
C GLY A 3 -5.73 -9.94 52.62
N LEU A 4 -5.48 -11.20 52.25
CA LEU A 4 -5.11 -11.66 50.91
C LEU A 4 -6.27 -11.42 49.93
N ALA A 5 -5.99 -10.86 48.75
CA ALA A 5 -6.89 -10.89 47.60
C ALA A 5 -6.29 -11.77 46.50
N LEU A 6 -6.90 -12.93 46.28
CA LEU A 6 -6.55 -13.93 45.27
C LEU A 6 -7.05 -13.51 43.89
N CYS A 7 -6.16 -13.63 42.90
CA CYS A 7 -6.44 -13.48 41.47
C CYS A 7 -7.22 -14.71 40.95
N ALA A 8 -8.21 -14.49 40.08
CA ALA A 8 -8.84 -15.54 39.28
C ALA A 8 -8.84 -15.12 37.80
N TRP A 9 -8.18 -15.92 36.97
CA TRP A 9 -8.22 -15.83 35.50
C TRP A 9 -9.37 -16.69 34.95
N PRO A 10 -10.11 -16.25 33.92
CA PRO A 10 -10.99 -17.14 33.18
C PRO A 10 -10.21 -17.92 32.11
N THR A 11 -10.29 -19.24 32.20
CA THR A 11 -9.87 -20.22 31.19
C THR A 11 -10.70 -20.11 29.90
N LEU A 12 -10.04 -20.01 28.76
CA LEU A 12 -10.64 -20.13 27.43
C LEU A 12 -10.93 -21.61 27.11
N LEU A 13 -12.19 -21.94 26.84
CA LEU A 13 -12.61 -23.23 26.31
C LEU A 13 -12.40 -23.24 24.79
N PHE A 14 -11.65 -24.21 24.30
CA PHE A 14 -11.54 -24.55 22.88
C PHE A 14 -12.81 -25.31 22.45
N ALA A 15 -13.52 -24.80 21.44
CA ALA A 15 -14.58 -25.53 20.75
C ALA A 15 -13.99 -26.19 19.49
N GLU A 16 -14.01 -27.52 19.46
CA GLU A 16 -13.64 -28.31 18.29
C GLU A 16 -14.74 -28.23 17.21
N ALA A 17 -14.33 -27.97 15.97
CA ALA A 17 -15.22 -28.05 14.81
C ALA A 17 -15.31 -29.52 14.34
N GLN A 18 -16.48 -30.13 14.52
CA GLN A 18 -16.75 -31.47 14.00
C GLN A 18 -16.93 -31.46 12.48
N SER A 19 -16.27 -32.43 11.86
CA SER A 19 -16.33 -32.78 10.44
C SER A 19 -17.69 -33.40 10.08
N LEU A 20 -18.43 -32.77 9.16
CA LEU A 20 -19.60 -33.37 8.50
C LEU A 20 -19.22 -33.84 7.10
N VAL A 21 -18.82 -35.11 7.01
CA VAL A 21 -18.75 -35.86 5.75
C VAL A 21 -20.15 -36.40 5.47
N THR A 22 -20.86 -35.79 4.53
CA THR A 22 -22.10 -36.35 3.99
C THR A 22 -21.79 -37.05 2.67
N ARG A 23 -21.89 -38.38 2.70
CA ARG A 23 -21.97 -39.25 1.51
C ARG A 23 -23.26 -38.96 0.75
N GLY A 24 -23.16 -38.86 -0.57
CA GLY A 24 -24.28 -38.97 -1.49
C GLY A 24 -23.74 -39.31 -2.89
N SER A 25 -23.90 -40.56 -3.29
CA SER A 25 -23.52 -41.09 -4.60
C SER A 25 -24.78 -41.64 -5.25
N LEU A 26 -25.20 -41.09 -6.40
CA LEU A 26 -26.24 -41.65 -7.28
C LEU A 26 -26.02 -41.17 -8.73
N PHE A 27 -25.63 -42.11 -9.61
CA PHE A 27 -25.81 -42.24 -11.08
C PHE A 27 -25.48 -41.03 -11.99
N ASP A 28 -24.67 -41.13 -13.05
CA ASP A 28 -24.77 -41.93 -14.29
C ASP A 28 -23.38 -41.84 -14.98
N GLY A 29 -22.83 -42.73 -15.80
CA GLY A 29 -23.42 -43.55 -16.85
C GLY A 29 -22.66 -43.28 -18.17
N ALA A 30 -21.95 -44.29 -18.68
CA ALA A 30 -21.50 -44.51 -20.07
C ALA A 30 -20.24 -43.81 -20.66
N ALA A 31 -19.23 -44.68 -20.86
CA ALA A 31 -18.62 -45.04 -22.17
C ALA A 31 -17.56 -44.16 -22.85
N GLY A 32 -16.43 -44.82 -23.15
CA GLY A 32 -15.82 -44.75 -24.49
C GLY A 32 -14.43 -44.12 -24.58
N THR A 33 -13.38 -44.94 -24.48
CA THR A 33 -12.09 -44.68 -25.15
C THR A 33 -12.25 -44.84 -26.66
N PRO A 34 -11.65 -43.96 -27.47
CA PRO A 34 -10.60 -44.42 -28.40
C PRO A 34 -9.43 -43.40 -28.52
N LEU A 35 -8.17 -43.84 -28.58
CA LEU A 35 -7.42 -44.44 -29.70
C LEU A 35 -6.70 -43.36 -30.53
N ILE A 36 -5.36 -43.45 -30.48
CA ILE A 36 -4.38 -42.61 -31.16
C ILE A 36 -4.61 -42.66 -32.68
N GLN A 37 -4.71 -41.49 -33.31
CA GLN A 37 -4.47 -41.37 -34.74
C GLN A 37 -3.56 -40.17 -35.02
N ARG A 38 -2.35 -40.49 -35.45
CA ARG A 38 -1.34 -39.59 -36.00
C ARG A 38 -1.81 -39.21 -37.40
N ALA A 39 -2.05 -37.92 -37.65
CA ALA A 39 -2.27 -37.39 -38.99
C ALA A 39 -1.18 -36.35 -39.30
N SER A 40 -0.36 -36.69 -40.27
CA SER A 40 0.52 -35.80 -41.01
C SER A 40 -0.31 -34.75 -41.75
N VAL A 41 0.09 -33.48 -41.68
CA VAL A 41 -0.45 -32.44 -42.56
C VAL A 41 0.71 -31.68 -43.19
N SER A 42 0.91 -31.94 -44.48
CA SER A 42 1.70 -31.11 -45.39
C SER A 42 0.96 -29.82 -45.73
N SER A 43 1.75 -28.79 -46.06
CA SER A 43 1.35 -27.43 -46.39
C SER A 43 0.35 -27.29 -47.52
N ALA A 44 -0.62 -26.38 -47.35
CA ALA A 44 -1.18 -25.61 -48.45
C ALA A 44 -1.55 -24.22 -47.95
N ALA A 45 -0.95 -23.21 -48.59
CA ALA A 45 -1.12 -21.80 -48.32
C ALA A 45 -2.49 -21.29 -48.81
N GLY A 46 -3.18 -20.55 -47.94
CA GLY A 46 -4.30 -19.68 -48.29
C GLY A 46 -4.03 -18.29 -47.70
N PRO A 47 -4.50 -17.19 -48.34
CA PRO A 47 -4.07 -15.85 -48.02
C PRO A 47 -4.62 -15.42 -46.65
N SER A 48 -3.72 -15.28 -45.69
CA SER A 48 -4.03 -14.70 -44.38
C SER A 48 -4.27 -13.20 -44.52
N LEU A 49 -5.46 -12.75 -44.14
CA LEU A 49 -5.88 -11.34 -44.06
C LEU A 49 -5.25 -10.57 -42.87
N PHE A 50 -4.02 -10.92 -42.50
CA PHE A 50 -3.27 -10.24 -41.44
C PHE A 50 -1.85 -9.94 -41.90
N ALA A 51 -1.74 -9.13 -42.95
CA ALA A 51 -0.51 -8.46 -43.30
C ALA A 51 -0.77 -6.95 -43.24
N GLY A 52 -0.38 -6.31 -42.13
CA GLY A 52 -0.45 -4.86 -42.05
C GLY A 52 -0.63 -4.23 -40.67
N GLN A 53 0.08 -4.68 -39.63
CA GLN A 53 0.50 -3.75 -38.56
C GLN A 53 1.67 -4.33 -37.76
N SER A 54 2.88 -4.03 -38.21
CA SER A 54 4.09 -4.13 -37.43
C SER A 54 4.15 -2.96 -36.44
N GLY A 55 4.09 -3.27 -35.14
CA GLY A 55 4.43 -2.31 -34.08
C GLY A 55 3.45 -2.28 -32.93
N GLY A 56 3.54 -3.24 -32.01
CA GLY A 56 2.85 -3.18 -30.73
C GLY A 56 2.68 -4.56 -30.11
N SER A 57 3.61 -4.97 -29.24
CA SER A 57 3.41 -6.14 -28.38
C SER A 57 2.10 -5.97 -27.58
N LEU A 58 1.05 -6.72 -27.93
CA LEU A 58 -0.21 -6.82 -27.16
C LEU A 58 -0.09 -7.67 -25.90
N LEU A 59 1.14 -8.02 -25.53
CA LEU A 59 1.48 -8.67 -24.26
C LEU A 59 2.44 -7.75 -23.53
N ALA A 60 1.91 -6.93 -22.63
CA ALA A 60 2.74 -6.30 -21.62
C ALA A 60 3.44 -7.42 -20.82
N PRO A 61 4.77 -7.35 -20.58
CA PRO A 61 5.41 -8.32 -19.71
C PRO A 61 4.73 -8.25 -18.34
N VAL A 62 4.21 -9.39 -17.88
CA VAL A 62 3.77 -9.56 -16.50
C VAL A 62 4.91 -9.09 -15.61
N PRO A 63 4.70 -8.11 -14.70
CA PRO A 63 5.79 -7.64 -13.85
C PRO A 63 6.33 -8.84 -13.07
N LYS A 64 7.66 -9.04 -13.15
CA LYS A 64 8.33 -10.07 -12.36
C LYS A 64 8.10 -9.74 -10.89
N ARG A 65 7.32 -10.59 -10.22
CA ARG A 65 7.18 -10.61 -8.76
C ARG A 65 8.57 -10.84 -8.19
N VAL A 66 9.18 -9.78 -7.62
CA VAL A 66 10.39 -9.93 -6.83
C VAL A 66 9.95 -10.47 -5.48
N THR A 67 10.10 -11.78 -5.28
CA THR A 67 10.07 -12.38 -3.96
C THR A 67 11.39 -12.01 -3.28
N LEU A 68 11.38 -10.97 -2.46
CA LEU A 68 12.44 -10.76 -1.48
C LEU A 68 12.21 -11.77 -0.33
N PRO A 69 13.26 -12.32 0.29
CA PRO A 69 13.08 -12.94 1.60
C PRO A 69 12.53 -11.84 2.53
N ASP A 70 11.50 -12.17 3.32
CA ASP A 70 10.89 -11.33 4.39
C ASP A 70 9.38 -11.02 4.27
N GLY A 71 8.59 -11.77 3.49
CA GLY A 71 7.15 -12.02 3.78
C GLY A 71 6.17 -10.83 3.89
N VAL A 72 6.61 -9.58 3.73
CA VAL A 72 5.79 -8.37 3.77
C VAL A 72 5.82 -7.74 2.39
N VAL A 73 4.89 -8.20 1.56
CA VAL A 73 4.59 -7.64 0.24
C VAL A 73 3.50 -6.57 0.42
N GLN A 74 3.85 -5.41 0.95
CA GLN A 74 3.11 -4.21 0.55
C GLN A 74 3.62 -3.87 -0.85
N ALA A 75 2.75 -4.03 -1.84
CA ALA A 75 3.05 -3.64 -3.21
C ALA A 75 3.62 -2.22 -3.17
N SER A 76 4.88 -2.08 -3.57
CA SER A 76 5.39 -0.77 -3.92
C SER A 76 4.50 -0.29 -5.06
N PHE A 77 3.56 0.59 -4.74
CA PHE A 77 2.75 1.22 -5.76
C PHE A 77 3.72 2.00 -6.64
N VAL A 78 4.00 1.45 -7.82
CA VAL A 78 4.58 2.19 -8.92
C VAL A 78 3.37 2.66 -9.71
N PRO A 79 2.86 3.90 -9.51
CA PRO A 79 1.95 4.43 -10.48
C PRO A 79 2.69 4.44 -11.81
N GLN A 80 2.10 3.79 -12.81
CA GLN A 80 2.52 3.93 -14.20
C GLN A 80 2.06 5.32 -14.68
N ALA A 81 2.59 6.37 -14.07
CA ALA A 81 2.57 7.69 -14.66
C ALA A 81 3.63 7.66 -15.75
N ALA A 82 3.17 7.73 -16.99
CA ALA A 82 4.01 7.90 -18.17
C ALA A 82 5.14 8.90 -17.89
N SER A 83 6.35 8.57 -18.34
CA SER A 83 7.55 9.40 -18.36
C SER A 83 7.26 10.92 -18.27
N LEU A 84 7.28 11.47 -17.06
CA LEU A 84 7.22 12.91 -16.87
C LEU A 84 8.65 13.43 -16.98
N GLY A 85 8.99 13.89 -18.18
CA GLY A 85 10.09 14.84 -18.34
C GLY A 85 9.83 16.05 -17.43
N GLY A 86 10.87 16.46 -16.69
CA GLY A 86 10.85 17.69 -15.89
C GLY A 86 9.86 17.67 -14.73
N PHE A 87 10.12 16.85 -13.71
CA PHE A 87 9.47 17.00 -12.40
C PHE A 87 9.83 18.37 -11.80
N SER A 88 8.92 19.32 -11.93
CA SER A 88 8.92 20.52 -11.08
C SER A 88 8.22 20.12 -9.79
N PRO A 89 8.90 20.10 -8.62
CA PRO A 89 8.22 19.77 -7.37
C PRO A 89 7.06 20.74 -7.21
N TYR A 90 5.87 20.21 -6.94
CA TYR A 90 4.74 21.04 -6.52
C TYR A 90 5.24 21.89 -5.34
N ARG A 91 5.36 23.19 -5.59
CA ARG A 91 5.66 24.19 -4.57
C ARG A 91 4.33 24.83 -4.25
N PRO A 92 3.61 24.28 -3.25
CA PRO A 92 2.34 24.84 -2.88
C PRO A 92 2.50 26.33 -2.53
N ASN A 93 1.90 27.21 -3.30
CA ASN A 93 1.80 28.63 -2.98
C ASN A 93 0.54 28.86 -2.12
N GLY A 94 0.68 29.47 -0.94
CA GLY A 94 -0.42 29.91 -0.06
C GLY A 94 -1.58 28.93 0.11
N ARG A 95 -2.56 28.96 -0.79
CA ARG A 95 -3.70 28.04 -0.82
C ARG A 95 -3.29 26.58 -1.04
N GLY A 96 -2.35 26.32 -1.95
CA GLY A 96 -1.83 24.97 -2.18
C GLY A 96 -1.22 24.35 -0.93
N SER A 97 -0.54 25.16 -0.10
CA SER A 97 0.17 24.64 1.09
C SER A 97 -0.84 24.27 2.15
N PHE A 98 -1.86 25.11 2.31
CA PHE A 98 -2.99 24.85 3.18
C PHE A 98 -3.74 23.56 2.80
N HIS A 99 -3.94 23.29 1.51
CA HIS A 99 -4.58 22.05 1.06
C HIS A 99 -3.71 20.83 1.36
N ALA A 100 -2.41 20.88 1.04
CA ALA A 100 -1.46 19.81 1.37
C ALA A 100 -1.39 19.56 2.89
N ASP A 101 -1.36 20.62 3.71
CA ASP A 101 -1.38 20.55 5.18
C ASP A 101 -2.60 19.81 5.71
N ARG A 102 -3.79 20.12 5.18
CA ARG A 102 -5.02 19.44 5.57
C ARG A 102 -5.02 17.97 5.17
N ILE A 103 -4.60 17.64 3.94
CA ILE A 103 -4.53 16.25 3.49
C ILE A 103 -3.52 15.47 4.35
N ARG A 104 -2.34 16.04 4.61
CA ARG A 104 -1.34 15.47 5.52
C ARG A 104 -1.89 15.23 6.93
N HIS A 105 -2.73 16.13 7.42
CA HIS A 105 -3.39 15.96 8.71
C HIS A 105 -4.38 14.78 8.71
N LEU A 106 -5.16 14.61 7.64
CA LEU A 106 -6.05 13.46 7.50
C LEU A 106 -5.29 12.13 7.45
N ILE A 107 -4.20 12.08 6.68
CA ILE A 107 -3.32 10.90 6.62
C ILE A 107 -2.75 10.60 8.01
N ALA A 108 -2.27 11.61 8.73
CA ALA A 108 -1.71 11.42 10.07
C ALA A 108 -2.74 10.89 11.08
N GLN A 109 -3.99 11.34 11.01
CA GLN A 109 -5.08 10.79 11.82
C GLN A 109 -5.31 9.31 11.53
N ALA A 110 -5.17 8.91 10.26
CA ALA A 110 -5.37 7.53 9.84
C ALA A 110 -4.20 6.61 10.25
N GLU A 111 -2.97 7.12 10.19
CA GLU A 111 -1.75 6.29 10.20
C GLU A 111 -0.96 6.32 11.51
N ALA A 112 -0.87 7.47 12.17
CA ALA A 112 0.11 7.68 13.24
C ALA A 112 -0.50 7.90 14.63
N GLY A 113 -1.80 8.19 14.71
CA GLY A 113 -2.47 8.49 15.97
C GLY A 113 -1.75 9.57 16.79
N PRO A 114 -1.65 9.46 18.13
CA PRO A 114 -1.06 10.49 18.98
C PRO A 114 0.47 10.62 18.85
N ALA A 115 1.16 9.60 18.31
CA ALA A 115 2.61 9.62 18.21
C ALA A 115 3.12 10.52 17.07
N GLY A 116 2.27 10.81 16.07
CA GLY A 116 2.57 11.73 14.98
C GLY A 116 3.91 11.45 14.30
N TYR A 117 4.78 12.45 14.20
CA TYR A 117 6.10 12.35 13.57
C TYR A 117 7.05 11.34 14.21
N ASP A 118 6.77 10.90 15.43
CA ASP A 118 7.55 9.90 16.15
C ASP A 118 6.88 8.52 16.19
N ALA A 119 5.83 8.31 15.39
CA ALA A 119 5.18 7.02 15.28
C ALA A 119 6.16 5.96 14.76
N VAL A 120 6.12 4.78 15.39
CA VAL A 120 6.76 3.56 14.93
C VAL A 120 5.71 2.48 15.05
N GLN A 121 5.55 1.69 13.99
CA GLN A 121 4.53 0.66 13.88
C GLN A 121 4.47 -0.20 15.16
N TYR A 122 3.25 -0.48 15.63
CA TYR A 122 3.00 -1.12 16.93
C TYR A 122 3.58 -2.53 17.08
N GLY A 123 3.50 -3.35 16.04
CA GLY A 123 4.10 -4.69 15.93
C GLY A 123 5.62 -4.71 15.78
N ALA A 124 6.31 -3.56 15.76
CA ALA A 124 7.77 -3.53 15.82
C ALA A 124 8.24 -3.92 17.25
N THR A 125 8.70 -5.16 17.40
CA THR A 125 9.14 -5.70 18.70
C THR A 125 10.43 -5.05 19.20
N ARG A 126 11.33 -4.69 18.29
CA ARG A 126 12.56 -3.93 18.60
C ARG A 126 12.43 -2.51 18.07
N ARG A 127 12.17 -1.56 18.97
CA ARG A 127 12.02 -0.13 18.64
C ARG A 127 13.39 0.54 18.42
N PRO A 128 13.47 1.62 17.64
CA PRO A 128 14.70 2.38 17.49
C PRO A 128 15.11 3.01 18.83
N ALA A 129 16.42 3.20 19.02
CA ALA A 129 16.97 3.78 20.25
C ALA A 129 16.63 5.27 20.46
N LYS A 130 16.27 5.97 19.38
CA LYS A 130 15.88 7.38 19.38
C LYS A 130 14.47 7.52 18.83
N ARG A 131 13.80 8.61 19.20
CA ARG A 131 12.56 9.04 18.53
C ARG A 131 12.85 9.27 17.04
N PRO A 132 11.95 8.90 16.10
CA PRO A 132 12.16 9.08 14.67
C PRO A 132 12.63 10.49 14.28
N THR A 133 12.05 11.56 14.86
CA THR A 133 12.45 12.95 14.58
C THR A 133 13.87 13.33 15.04
N ARG A 134 14.54 12.45 15.79
CA ARG A 134 15.89 12.62 16.32
C ARG A 134 16.89 11.66 15.67
N MET A 135 16.45 10.86 14.69
CA MET A 135 17.30 9.95 13.93
C MET A 135 17.73 10.59 12.62
N THR A 136 18.92 10.26 12.15
CA THR A 136 19.30 10.42 10.74
C THR A 136 18.67 9.33 9.89
N ILE A 137 18.58 9.54 8.59
CA ILE A 137 18.12 8.50 7.65
C ILE A 137 19.03 7.25 7.75
N ALA A 138 20.34 7.44 7.87
CA ALA A 138 21.31 6.36 8.07
C ALA A 138 21.03 5.55 9.35
N GLU A 139 20.68 6.21 10.46
CA GLU A 139 20.30 5.53 11.70
C GLU A 139 19.00 4.73 11.55
N ILE A 140 18.04 5.24 10.76
CA ILE A 140 16.80 4.50 10.45
C ILE A 140 17.13 3.25 9.64
N TYR A 141 17.99 3.36 8.61
CA TYR A 141 18.43 2.20 7.81
C TYR A 141 19.21 1.19 8.63
N ALA A 142 20.07 1.66 9.54
CA ALA A 142 20.79 0.80 10.47
C ALA A 142 19.83 0.03 11.40
N TRP A 143 18.82 0.70 11.95
CA TRP A 143 17.77 0.05 12.76
C TRP A 143 17.01 -1.02 11.96
N ILE A 144 16.60 -0.70 10.73
CA ILE A 144 15.92 -1.65 9.83
C ILE A 144 16.80 -2.89 9.61
N LYS A 145 18.07 -2.69 9.24
CA LYS A 145 19.02 -3.78 8.97
C LYS A 145 19.29 -4.64 10.20
N ALA A 146 19.37 -4.03 11.39
CA ALA A 146 19.64 -4.73 12.64
C ALA A 146 18.42 -5.53 13.18
N THR A 147 17.23 -5.30 12.63
CA THR A 147 15.99 -5.90 13.13
C THR A 147 15.19 -6.57 11.99
N PRO A 148 15.75 -7.61 11.32
CA PRO A 148 15.04 -8.28 10.23
C PRO A 148 13.77 -8.99 10.73
N GLY A 149 12.78 -9.14 9.84
CA GLY A 149 11.56 -9.91 10.10
C GLY A 149 10.47 -9.23 10.93
N GLN A 150 10.62 -7.94 11.28
CA GLN A 150 9.58 -7.14 11.93
C GLN A 150 9.04 -6.05 10.98
N PRO A 151 7.87 -5.44 11.24
CA PRO A 151 7.43 -4.26 10.51
C PRO A 151 8.26 -3.02 10.88
N HIS A 152 8.57 -2.18 9.88
CA HIS A 152 9.40 -0.97 10.05
C HIS A 152 8.73 0.31 9.58
N ALA A 153 7.40 0.35 9.50
CA ALA A 153 6.71 1.60 9.18
C ALA A 153 7.01 2.67 10.25
N ILE A 154 7.44 3.85 9.81
CA ILE A 154 8.00 4.89 10.69
C ILE A 154 7.52 6.29 10.29
N GLY A 155 7.38 7.16 11.29
CA GLY A 155 6.99 8.56 11.13
C GLY A 155 5.49 8.78 10.99
N ARG A 156 5.13 10.06 10.84
CA ARG A 156 3.73 10.55 10.76
C ARG A 156 2.93 9.92 9.62
N TYR A 157 3.64 9.48 8.59
CA TYR A 157 3.08 8.93 7.35
C TYR A 157 3.38 7.44 7.17
N GLN A 158 3.86 6.76 8.23
CA GLN A 158 4.12 5.31 8.25
C GLN A 158 4.93 4.81 7.05
N PHE A 159 6.06 5.46 6.74
CA PHE A 159 6.89 5.09 5.60
C PHE A 159 7.49 3.69 5.80
N ILE A 160 7.22 2.77 4.87
CA ILE A 160 7.89 1.47 4.82
C ILE A 160 9.31 1.57 4.22
N PRO A 161 10.22 0.63 4.52
CA PRO A 161 11.63 0.72 4.12
C PRO A 161 11.88 0.97 2.61
N ALA A 162 11.13 0.29 1.75
CA ALA A 162 11.28 0.43 0.30
C ALA A 162 10.87 1.83 -0.17
N THR A 163 9.74 2.33 0.32
CA THR A 163 9.24 3.67 0.00
C THR A 163 10.18 4.75 0.53
N LEU A 164 10.64 4.64 1.78
CA LEU A 164 11.57 5.61 2.37
C LEU A 164 12.86 5.72 1.54
N ARG A 165 13.47 4.59 1.16
CA ARG A 165 14.67 4.57 0.29
C ARG A 165 14.42 5.23 -1.05
N ARG A 166 13.30 4.91 -1.71
CA ARG A 166 12.94 5.48 -3.01
C ARG A 166 12.81 7.01 -2.93
N LEU A 167 12.11 7.51 -1.92
CA LEU A 167 11.86 8.95 -1.77
C LEU A 167 13.12 9.72 -1.36
N VAL A 168 13.94 9.18 -0.46
CA VAL A 168 15.24 9.76 -0.07
C VAL A 168 16.16 9.88 -1.29
N ASN A 169 16.26 8.81 -2.08
CA ASN A 169 17.06 8.81 -3.31
C ASN A 169 16.53 9.80 -4.34
N HIS A 170 15.20 9.84 -4.53
CA HIS A 170 14.56 10.75 -5.48
C HIS A 170 14.79 12.23 -5.14
N LEU A 171 14.79 12.58 -3.84
CA LEU A 171 15.10 13.94 -3.39
C LEU A 171 16.59 14.25 -3.25
N GLY A 172 17.48 13.27 -3.45
CA GLY A 172 18.91 13.44 -3.22
C GLY A 172 19.25 13.81 -1.77
N VAL A 173 18.47 13.31 -0.81
CA VAL A 173 18.69 13.60 0.62
C VAL A 173 19.89 12.81 1.11
N ASP A 174 20.90 13.51 1.66
CA ASP A 174 22.05 12.85 2.30
C ASP A 174 21.57 12.00 3.48
N GLU A 175 22.04 10.76 3.61
CA GLU A 175 21.61 9.85 4.67
C GLU A 175 21.93 10.36 6.08
N ARG A 176 22.89 11.28 6.24
CA ARG A 176 23.20 11.96 7.50
C ARG A 176 22.14 13.00 7.89
N THR A 177 21.21 13.32 7.01
CA THR A 177 20.12 14.27 7.28
C THR A 177 19.19 13.70 8.34
N THR A 178 18.83 14.53 9.33
CA THR A 178 17.86 14.18 10.37
C THR A 178 16.45 14.06 9.80
N PHE A 179 15.72 13.03 10.22
CA PHE A 179 14.33 12.71 9.85
C PHE A 179 13.30 13.61 10.53
N THR A 180 13.54 14.92 10.44
CA THR A 180 12.73 16.00 11.01
C THR A 180 11.29 15.98 10.49
N PRO A 181 10.34 16.60 11.21
CA PRO A 181 8.98 16.80 10.71
C PRO A 181 8.93 17.39 9.29
N ALA A 182 9.73 18.42 9.01
CA ALA A 182 9.81 19.05 7.70
C ALA A 182 10.39 18.13 6.61
N LEU A 183 11.25 17.16 6.95
CA LEU A 183 11.68 16.16 5.98
C LEU A 183 10.57 15.13 5.72
N GLN A 184 9.88 14.68 6.77
CA GLN A 184 8.73 13.77 6.62
C GLN A 184 7.62 14.37 5.75
N ASP A 185 7.30 15.65 5.97
CA ASP A 185 6.31 16.39 5.17
C ASP A 185 6.71 16.47 3.69
N ARG A 186 7.99 16.77 3.40
CA ARG A 186 8.50 16.81 2.02
C ARG A 186 8.45 15.45 1.32
N LEU A 187 8.74 14.38 2.05
CA LEU A 187 8.62 13.01 1.52
C LEU A 187 7.15 12.64 1.27
N ALA A 188 6.24 13.07 2.15
CA ALA A 188 4.81 12.86 1.97
C ALA A 188 4.25 13.67 0.79
N ASP A 189 4.73 14.88 0.55
CA ASP A 189 4.32 15.71 -0.60
C ASP A 189 4.60 15.02 -1.93
N LEU A 190 5.74 14.32 -2.05
CA LEU A 190 6.01 13.51 -3.24
C LEU A 190 4.95 12.40 -3.43
N LEU A 191 4.54 11.73 -2.35
CA LEU A 191 3.50 10.70 -2.41
C LEU A 191 2.12 11.30 -2.74
N LEU A 192 1.83 12.52 -2.28
CA LEU A 192 0.61 13.23 -2.65
C LEU A 192 0.59 13.58 -4.14
N GLU A 193 1.71 14.04 -4.68
CA GLU A 193 1.84 14.28 -6.12
C GLU A 193 1.70 12.98 -6.93
N GLU A 194 2.32 11.89 -6.48
CA GLU A 194 2.16 10.56 -7.10
C GLU A 194 0.73 10.04 -7.06
N ALA A 195 -0.05 10.40 -6.03
CA ALA A 195 -1.47 10.09 -5.95
C ALA A 195 -2.33 10.95 -6.89
N GLY A 196 -1.77 12.04 -7.43
CA GLY A 196 -2.44 12.95 -8.37
C GLY A 196 -2.92 14.25 -7.74
N LEU A 197 -2.28 14.77 -6.68
CA LEU A 197 -2.69 16.03 -6.03
C LEU A 197 -2.82 17.18 -7.03
N SER A 198 -1.82 17.42 -7.86
CA SER A 198 -1.88 18.45 -8.90
C SER A 198 -3.03 18.23 -9.90
N GLN A 199 -3.32 16.97 -10.28
CA GLN A 199 -4.42 16.65 -11.18
C GLN A 199 -5.77 16.90 -10.52
N ALA A 200 -5.92 16.55 -9.25
CA ALA A 200 -7.14 16.78 -8.48
C ALA A 200 -7.39 18.28 -8.26
N MET A 201 -6.34 19.05 -7.97
CA MET A 201 -6.41 20.51 -7.84
C MET A 201 -6.79 21.18 -9.16
N ALA A 202 -6.35 20.63 -10.29
CA ALA A 202 -6.70 21.12 -11.63
C ALA A 202 -8.08 20.65 -12.14
N GLY A 203 -8.80 19.81 -11.39
CA GLY A 203 -10.07 19.22 -11.82
C GLY A 203 -9.93 18.10 -12.85
N ASN A 204 -8.71 17.69 -13.19
CA ASN A 204 -8.41 16.62 -14.14
C ASN A 204 -8.50 15.21 -13.51
N LEU A 205 -8.60 15.14 -12.18
CA LEU A 205 -8.85 13.92 -11.43
C LEU A 205 -10.00 14.19 -10.45
N SER A 206 -11.01 13.33 -10.47
CA SER A 206 -12.15 13.47 -9.55
C SER A 206 -11.70 13.31 -8.10
N ARG A 207 -12.38 14.00 -7.18
CA ARG A 207 -12.11 13.91 -5.73
C ARG A 207 -12.12 12.46 -5.24
N THR A 208 -13.12 11.67 -5.62
CA THR A 208 -13.21 10.23 -5.32
C THR A 208 -12.06 9.44 -5.93
N GLY A 209 -11.65 9.74 -7.16
CA GLY A 209 -10.50 9.11 -7.81
C GLY A 209 -9.20 9.38 -7.06
N PHE A 210 -8.96 10.63 -6.67
CA PHE A 210 -7.81 11.02 -5.85
C PHE A 210 -7.82 10.33 -4.48
N MET A 211 -8.95 10.32 -3.78
CA MET A 211 -9.11 9.62 -2.50
C MET A 211 -8.80 8.11 -2.61
N ASN A 212 -9.26 7.47 -3.69
CA ASN A 212 -8.93 6.07 -3.95
C ASN A 212 -7.45 5.85 -4.27
N ASN A 213 -6.77 6.80 -4.90
CA ASN A 213 -5.32 6.74 -5.07
C ASN A 213 -4.57 6.91 -3.74
N LEU A 214 -5.02 7.81 -2.87
CA LEU A 214 -4.47 7.95 -1.51
C LEU A 214 -4.61 6.64 -0.72
N ALA A 215 -5.77 5.97 -0.80
CA ALA A 215 -6.00 4.69 -0.12
C ALA A 215 -5.10 3.54 -0.62
N LYS A 216 -4.49 3.66 -1.81
CA LYS A 216 -3.47 2.72 -2.30
C LYS A 216 -2.07 3.00 -1.74
N ILE A 217 -1.85 4.15 -1.12
CA ILE A 217 -0.55 4.50 -0.52
C ILE A 217 -0.61 4.32 1.00
N TRP A 218 -1.72 4.74 1.62
CA TRP A 218 -1.91 4.73 3.07
C TRP A 218 -3.03 3.77 3.46
N ALA A 219 -2.66 2.69 4.14
CA ALA A 219 -3.56 1.58 4.45
C ALA A 219 -4.67 1.94 5.45
N GLY A 220 -4.45 2.96 6.29
CA GLY A 220 -5.46 3.46 7.23
C GLY A 220 -6.57 4.25 6.55
N LEU A 221 -6.39 4.71 5.30
CA LEU A 221 -7.43 5.42 4.56
C LEU A 221 -8.45 4.46 3.93
N PRO A 222 -9.75 4.78 4.00
CA PRO A 222 -10.77 4.02 3.29
C PRO A 222 -10.76 4.36 1.79
N ASN A 223 -11.01 3.37 0.96
CA ASN A 223 -11.42 3.55 -0.44
C ASN A 223 -12.94 3.72 -0.54
N SER A 224 -13.46 3.93 -1.74
CA SER A 224 -14.89 4.20 -1.99
C SER A 224 -15.85 3.07 -1.59
N SER A 225 -15.36 1.87 -1.27
CA SER A 225 -16.16 0.78 -0.67
C SER A 225 -16.26 0.89 0.87
N GLY A 226 -15.55 1.84 1.49
CA GLY A 226 -15.45 2.00 2.94
C GLY A 226 -14.34 1.18 3.59
N LYS A 227 -13.67 0.29 2.85
CA LYS A 227 -12.58 -0.57 3.34
C LYS A 227 -11.21 0.02 3.03
N SER A 228 -10.18 -0.45 3.73
CA SER A 228 -8.79 -0.23 3.28
C SER A 228 -8.58 -0.87 1.91
N HIS A 229 -7.69 -0.30 1.09
CA HIS A 229 -7.23 -1.02 -0.11
C HIS A 229 -6.52 -2.34 0.24
N TYR A 230 -5.97 -2.42 1.44
CA TYR A 230 -5.22 -3.58 1.95
C TYR A 230 -6.01 -4.37 3.01
N ASP A 231 -7.34 -4.24 3.04
CA ASP A 231 -8.19 -4.90 4.02
C ASP A 231 -7.90 -6.42 4.11
N GLY A 232 -7.65 -6.92 5.32
CA GLY A 232 -7.32 -8.33 5.57
C GLY A 232 -5.87 -8.73 5.25
N TYR A 233 -5.05 -7.85 4.66
CA TYR A 233 -3.62 -8.09 4.47
C TYR A 233 -2.82 -7.58 5.67
N ALA A 234 -2.08 -8.46 6.34
CA ALA A 234 -1.19 -8.11 7.46
C ALA A 234 -1.88 -7.28 8.57
N GLY A 235 -3.17 -7.51 8.82
CA GLY A 235 -3.96 -6.79 9.82
C GLY A 235 -4.38 -5.37 9.43
N ASN A 236 -4.13 -4.94 8.19
CA ASN A 236 -4.54 -3.62 7.72
C ASN A 236 -6.07 -3.52 7.63
N HIS A 237 -6.58 -2.38 8.06
CA HIS A 237 -7.98 -1.99 8.01
C HIS A 237 -8.07 -0.47 7.98
N ALA A 238 -9.17 0.08 7.47
CA ALA A 238 -9.39 1.52 7.49
C ALA A 238 -9.64 1.99 8.93
N THR A 239 -8.96 3.05 9.35
CA THR A 239 -9.06 3.61 10.71
C THR A 239 -10.05 4.78 10.77
N MET A 240 -10.63 5.18 9.62
CA MET A 240 -11.73 6.12 9.52
C MET A 240 -12.75 5.67 8.47
N SER A 241 -13.99 6.14 8.59
CA SER A 241 -15.05 5.84 7.62
C SER A 241 -14.90 6.65 6.33
N TRP A 242 -15.39 6.09 5.23
CA TRP A 242 -15.47 6.82 3.95
C TRP A 242 -16.23 8.14 4.08
N ALA A 243 -17.36 8.16 4.79
CA ALA A 243 -18.15 9.37 4.99
C ALA A 243 -17.36 10.49 5.69
N LYS A 244 -16.56 10.15 6.71
CA LYS A 244 -15.67 11.13 7.36
C LYS A 244 -14.60 11.62 6.39
N PHE A 245 -13.95 10.71 5.67
CA PHE A 245 -12.89 11.07 4.72
C PHE A 245 -13.43 11.96 3.59
N ASP A 246 -14.56 11.58 3.00
CA ASP A 246 -15.26 12.32 1.94
C ASP A 246 -15.64 13.74 2.39
N GLY A 247 -16.25 13.87 3.58
CA GLY A 247 -16.66 15.16 4.12
C GLY A 247 -15.49 16.12 4.38
N GLU A 248 -14.34 15.62 4.83
CA GLU A 248 -13.14 16.45 4.99
C GLU A 248 -12.53 16.82 3.64
N MET A 249 -12.49 15.88 2.69
CA MET A 249 -11.96 16.11 1.35
C MET A 249 -12.82 17.09 0.53
N ALA A 250 -14.14 17.09 0.72
CA ALA A 250 -15.06 18.04 0.10
C ALA A 250 -14.78 19.50 0.50
N ARG A 251 -14.20 19.74 1.68
CA ARG A 251 -13.79 21.08 2.13
C ARG A 251 -12.50 21.57 1.46
N ILE A 252 -11.76 20.68 0.81
CA ILE A 252 -10.48 20.96 0.14
C ILE A 252 -10.70 21.05 -1.37
N PHE A 253 -11.47 20.10 -1.91
CA PHE A 253 -11.88 20.02 -3.30
C PHE A 253 -13.40 20.19 -3.36
N PRO A 254 -13.93 21.44 -3.35
CA PRO A 254 -15.34 21.64 -3.64
C PRO A 254 -15.58 21.18 -5.07
N GLY A 255 -16.25 20.04 -5.21
CA GLY A 255 -16.78 19.57 -6.48
C GLY A 255 -18.09 20.27 -6.80
#